data_AF-A0A1C6HYV2-F1
#
_entry.id   AF-A0A1C6HYV2-F1
#
_cell.length_a   1.000
_cell.length_b   1.000
_cell.length_c   1.000
_cell.angle_alpha   90.00
_cell.angle_beta   90.00
_cell.angle_gamma   90.00
#
_symmetry.space_group_name_H-M   'P 1'
#
loop_
_entity.id
_entity.type
_entity.pdbx_description
1 polymer ?
#
loop_
_entity_poly.entity_id
_entity_poly.type
_entity_poly.pdbx_seq_one_letter_code
_entity_poly.pdbx_strand_id
1 'polypeptide(L)'
;MELKDTVQMMESVDYKERFKAEYLQLKIRINGLRNMLKKYKAGTLPFTPSCSYDLLNGQLKAMELYATYLEERAEIEGIDLK
;
A
#
# COMPACT_ATOMS: atom_id res chain seq x y z
N MET A 1 5.69 2.87 -11.38
CA MET A 1 4.66 3.78 -10.84
C MET A 1 5.06 4.14 -9.42
N GLU A 2 5.24 5.43 -9.18
CA GLU A 2 5.45 6.01 -7.86
C GLU A 2 4.13 6.53 -7.30
N LEU A 3 4.11 6.89 -6.01
CA LEU A 3 2.90 7.36 -5.37
C LEU A 3 2.31 8.61 -6.05
N LYS A 4 3.17 9.51 -6.52
CA LYS A 4 2.77 10.74 -7.22
C LYS A 4 2.05 10.47 -8.54
N ASP A 5 2.36 9.36 -9.21
CA ASP A 5 1.79 9.03 -10.52
C ASP A 5 0.29 8.66 -10.40
N THR A 6 -0.16 8.30 -9.20
CA THR A 6 -1.56 7.93 -8.93
C THR A 6 -2.49 9.13 -8.74
N VAL A 7 -1.95 10.35 -8.64
CA VAL A 7 -2.76 11.57 -8.38
C VAL A 7 -3.79 11.78 -9.48
N GLN A 8 -3.38 11.67 -10.75
CA GLN A 8 -4.28 11.86 -11.90
C GLN A 8 -5.42 10.83 -11.91
N MET A 9 -5.14 9.59 -11.52
CA MET A 9 -6.15 8.54 -11.44
C MET A 9 -7.18 8.82 -10.33
N MET A 10 -6.74 9.39 -9.21
CA MET A 10 -7.62 9.81 -8.11
C MET A 10 -8.57 10.96 -8.49
N GLU A 11 -8.20 11.77 -9.47
CA GLU A 11 -9.02 12.87 -9.99
C GLU A 11 -9.97 12.43 -11.10
N SER A 12 -9.90 11.16 -11.53
CA SER A 12 -10.79 10.62 -12.56
C SER A 12 -12.26 10.70 -12.15
N VAL A 13 -13.14 11.01 -13.10
CA VAL A 13 -14.59 10.93 -12.93
C VAL A 13 -15.07 9.49 -12.81
N ASP A 14 -14.35 8.54 -13.42
CA ASP A 14 -14.63 7.11 -13.28
C ASP A 14 -14.16 6.61 -11.91
N TYR A 15 -15.08 6.05 -11.13
CA TYR A 15 -14.77 5.51 -9.82
C TYR A 15 -13.82 4.31 -9.90
N LYS A 16 -13.81 3.56 -11.02
CA LYS A 16 -12.94 2.41 -11.20
C LYS A 16 -11.47 2.84 -11.25
N GLU A 17 -11.19 3.96 -11.89
CA GLU A 17 -9.84 4.56 -11.92
C GLU A 17 -9.41 5.02 -10.53
N ARG A 18 -10.29 5.66 -9.77
CA ARG A 18 -10.01 6.06 -8.38
C ARG A 18 -9.76 4.84 -7.48
N PHE A 19 -10.54 3.78 -7.67
CA PHE A 19 -10.39 2.51 -6.94
C PHE A 19 -9.05 1.83 -7.27
N LYS A 20 -8.70 1.75 -8.55
CA LYS A 20 -7.40 1.23 -9.00
C LYS A 20 -6.26 2.05 -8.41
N ALA A 21 -6.39 3.38 -8.40
CA ALA A 21 -5.42 4.27 -7.81
C ALA A 21 -5.22 3.99 -6.32
N GLU A 22 -6.31 3.83 -5.55
CA GLU A 22 -6.26 3.47 -4.13
C GLU A 22 -5.50 2.15 -3.90
N TYR A 23 -5.82 1.12 -4.67
CA TYR A 23 -5.12 -0.17 -4.59
C TYR A 23 -3.61 -0.02 -4.88
N LEU A 24 -3.24 0.65 -5.97
CA LEU A 24 -1.84 0.85 -6.35
C LEU A 24 -1.07 1.66 -5.31
N GLN A 25 -1.69 2.72 -4.80
CA GLN A 25 -1.21 3.54 -3.71
C GLN A 25 -0.94 2.72 -2.44
N LEU A 26 -1.85 1.81 -2.09
CA LEU A 26 -1.69 0.91 -0.95
C LEU A 26 -0.51 -0.05 -1.17
N LYS A 27 -0.42 -0.69 -2.34
CA LYS A 27 0.67 -1.64 -2.68
C LYS A 27 2.04 -0.96 -2.66
N ILE A 28 2.15 0.27 -3.15
CA ILE A 28 3.39 1.07 -3.09
C ILE A 28 3.81 1.27 -1.63
N ARG A 29 2.88 1.66 -0.75
CA ARG A 29 3.18 1.88 0.68
C ARG A 29 3.50 0.57 1.41
N ILE A 30 2.78 -0.53 1.12
CA ILE A 30 3.09 -1.87 1.63
C ILE A 30 4.53 -2.25 1.29
N ASN A 31 4.95 -2.08 0.03
CA ASN A 31 6.30 -2.42 -0.40
C ASN A 31 7.36 -1.55 0.30
N GLY A 32 7.10 -0.25 0.44
CA GLY A 32 7.97 0.67 1.18
C GLY A 32 8.13 0.25 2.65
N LEU A 33 7.01 0.03 3.35
CA LEU A 33 7.02 -0.34 4.77
C LEU A 33 7.64 -1.72 4.99
N ARG A 34 7.35 -2.70 4.13
CA ARG A 34 7.97 -4.03 4.20
C ARG A 34 9.48 -3.96 4.03
N ASN A 35 9.97 -3.14 3.10
CA ASN A 35 11.41 -2.95 2.90
C ASN A 35 12.07 -2.22 4.08
N MET A 36 11.39 -1.23 4.64
CA MET A 36 11.83 -0.56 5.87
C MET A 36 11.93 -1.55 7.04
N LEU A 37 10.89 -2.37 7.28
CA LEU A 37 10.87 -3.36 8.36
C LEU A 37 11.98 -4.41 8.21
N LYS A 38 12.29 -4.85 6.98
CA LYS A 38 13.45 -5.74 6.72
C LYS A 38 14.76 -5.10 7.19
N LYS A 39 15.00 -3.84 6.85
CA LYS A 39 16.20 -3.09 7.28
C LYS A 39 16.21 -2.83 8.78
N TYR A 40 15.04 -2.53 9.37
CA TYR A 40 14.91 -2.36 10.81
C TYR A 40 15.30 -3.66 11.54
N LYS A 41 14.73 -4.81 11.14
CA LYS A 41 15.06 -6.10 11.75
C LYS A 41 16.53 -6.50 11.55
N ALA A 42 17.15 -6.09 10.44
CA ALA A 42 18.56 -6.31 10.17
C ALA A 42 19.52 -5.33 10.87
N GLY A 43 19.01 -4.29 11.56
CA GLY A 43 19.83 -3.25 12.16
C GLY A 43 20.54 -2.33 11.16
N THR A 44 20.09 -2.30 9.90
CA THR A 44 20.71 -1.54 8.80
C THR A 44 19.90 -0.31 8.37
N LEU A 45 18.89 0.05 9.15
CA LEU A 45 18.08 1.24 8.90
C LEU A 45 18.95 2.49 9.14
N PRO A 46 19.02 3.45 8.19
CA PRO A 46 19.88 4.63 8.32
C PRO A 46 19.35 5.67 9.33
N PHE A 47 18.27 5.36 10.03
CA PHE A 47 17.63 6.19 11.04
C PHE A 47 16.99 5.32 12.13
N THR A 48 16.64 5.91 13.27
CA THR A 48 15.94 5.25 14.37
C THR A 48 14.47 5.68 14.38
N PRO A 49 13.51 4.76 14.19
CA PRO A 49 12.09 5.08 14.33
C PRO A 49 11.76 5.44 15.79
N SER A 50 10.87 6.42 15.99
CA SER A 50 10.34 6.76 17.32
C SER A 50 9.30 5.74 17.82
N CYS A 51 8.71 4.97 16.90
CA CYS A 51 7.74 3.92 17.18
C CYS A 51 8.39 2.54 17.22
N SER A 52 7.75 1.59 17.90
CA SER A 52 8.22 0.22 17.98
C SER A 52 8.10 -0.50 16.64
N TYR A 53 8.98 -1.50 16.44
CA TYR A 53 8.88 -2.43 15.33
C TYR A 53 7.49 -3.10 15.26
N ASP A 54 6.93 -3.49 16.40
CA ASP A 54 5.65 -4.20 16.46
C ASP A 54 4.48 -3.33 15.97
N LEU A 55 4.50 -2.02 16.27
CA LEU A 55 3.49 -1.10 15.76
C LEU A 55 3.54 -1.02 14.23
N LEU A 56 4.74 -0.84 13.67
CA LEU A 56 4.95 -0.78 12.22
C LEU A 56 4.62 -2.10 11.53
N ASN A 57 4.92 -3.23 12.16
CA ASN A 57 4.57 -4.56 11.67
C ASN A 57 3.05 -4.81 11.72
N GLY A 58 2.37 -4.33 12.76
CA GLY A 58 0.91 -4.32 12.84
C GLY A 58 0.28 -3.49 11.72
N GLN A 59 0.82 -2.29 11.47
CA GLN A 59 0.43 -1.44 10.35
C GLN A 59 0.57 -2.17 9.01
N LEU A 60 1.71 -2.84 8.76
CA LEU A 60 1.93 -3.60 7.53
C LEU A 60 0.86 -4.70 7.35
N LYS A 61 0.58 -5.48 8.39
CA LYS A 61 -0.43 -6.55 8.34
C LYS A 61 -1.83 -6.01 8.05
N ALA A 62 -2.21 -4.90 8.67
CA ALA A 62 -3.50 -4.26 8.42
C ALA A 62 -3.62 -3.77 6.96
N MET A 63 -2.54 -3.20 6.41
CA MET A 63 -2.50 -2.78 5.01
C MET A 63 -2.56 -3.96 4.04
N GLU A 64 -1.86 -5.06 4.33
CA GLU A 64 -1.90 -6.29 3.53
C GLU A 64 -3.30 -6.91 3.53
N LEU A 65 -3.97 -6.96 4.68
CA LEU A 65 -5.37 -7.40 4.79
C LEU A 65 -6.31 -6.47 4.04
N TYR A 66 -6.11 -5.16 4.11
CA TYR A 66 -6.92 -4.22 3.34
C TYR A 66 -6.75 -4.44 1.83
N ALA A 67 -5.52 -4.72 1.38
CA ALA A 67 -5.27 -5.03 -0.03
C ALA A 67 -6.01 -6.29 -0.51
N THR A 68 -6.17 -7.32 0.34
CA THR A 68 -6.94 -8.51 -0.06
C THR A 68 -8.42 -8.20 -0.24
N TYR A 69 -9.00 -7.32 0.59
CA TYR A 69 -10.38 -6.87 0.39
C TYR A 69 -10.56 -6.05 -0.88
N LEU A 70 -9.57 -5.23 -1.26
CA LEU A 70 -9.59 -4.52 -2.53
C LEU A 70 -9.47 -5.47 -3.73
N GLU A 71 -8.67 -6.53 -3.62
CA GLU A 71 -8.54 -7.56 -4.66
C GLU A 71 -9.86 -8.32 -4.84
N GLU A 72 -10.50 -8.75 -3.75
CA GLU A 72 -11.81 -9.42 -3.77
C GLU A 72 -12.91 -8.50 -4.33
N ARG A 73 -12.95 -7.24 -3.88
CA ARG A 73 -13.91 -6.25 -4.37
C ARG A 73 -13.72 -5.96 -5.87
N ALA A 74 -12.49 -5.92 -6.35
CA ALA A 74 -12.20 -5.74 -7.77
C ALA A 74 -12.75 -6.88 -8.63
N GLU A 75 -12.65 -8.12 -8.14
CA GLU A 75 -13.22 -9.30 -8.80
C GLU A 75 -14.75 -9.22 -8.86
N ILE A 76 -15.39 -8.85 -7.74
CA ILE A 76 -16.86 -8.70 -7.66
C ILE A 76 -17.36 -7.57 -8.58
N GLU A 77 -16.66 -6.44 -8.63
CA GLU A 77 -17.06 -5.25 -9.41
C GLU A 77 -16.57 -5.27 -10.88
N GLY A 78 -15.79 -6.28 -11.27
CA GLY A 78 -15.20 -6.38 -12.61
C GLY A 78 -14.25 -5.22 -12.92
N ILE A 79 -13.37 -4.88 -11.98
CA ILE A 79 -12.35 -3.83 -12.09
C ILE A 79 -10.99 -4.48 -12.33
N ASP A 80 -10.31 -4.10 -13.41
CA ASP A 80 -8.96 -4.59 -13.70
C ASP A 80 -7.89 -3.79 -12.94
N LEU A 81 -7.24 -4.45 -11.99
CA LEU A 81 -6.16 -3.90 -11.19
C LEU A 81 -4.78 -3.98 -11.86
N LYS A 82 -4.64 -4.65 -13.01
CA LYS A 82 -3.35 -4.84 -13.71
C LYS A 82 -2.91 -3.63 -14.53
#